data_AF-A0A818TAP6-F1
#
_entry.id   AF-A0A818TAP6-F1
#
_cell.length_a   1.000
_cell.length_b   1.000
_cell.length_c   1.000
_cell.angle_alpha   90.00
_cell.angle_beta   90.00
_cell.angle_gamma   90.00
#
_symmetry.space_group_name_H-M   'P 1'
#
loop_
_entity.id
_entity.type
_entity.pdbx_description
1 polymer ?
#
loop_
_entity_poly.entity_id
_entity_poly.type
_entity_poly.pdbx_seq_one_letter_code
_entity_poly.pdbx_strand_id
1 'polypeptide(L)'
;MLTNAMIFDYIEYLLRDKTDEENLESLCQLLRSIGKEIDARTSQSPTKKYNLEKYYRELDIIAKKQKISARIRFMIQEVIELRQVSRIMNT
;
A
#
# COMPACT_ATOMS: atom_id res chain seq x y z
N MET A 1 -6.04 14.15 13.41
CA MET A 1 -5.55 14.16 12.01
C MET A 1 -4.33 13.28 11.96
N LEU A 2 -4.43 12.06 11.41
CA LEU A 2 -3.22 11.29 11.07
C LEU A 2 -2.49 12.08 9.97
N THR A 3 -1.29 12.56 10.26
CA THR A 3 -0.48 13.28 9.26
C THR A 3 0.14 12.28 8.29
N ASN A 4 0.34 12.69 7.03
CA ASN A 4 0.95 11.84 6.00
C ASN A 4 2.26 11.20 6.47
N ALA A 5 3.06 11.90 7.29
CA ALA A 5 4.31 11.37 7.85
C ALA A 5 4.08 10.12 8.72
N MET A 6 3.10 10.15 9.64
CA MET A 6 2.77 9.00 10.49
C MET A 6 2.31 7.79 9.68
N ILE A 7 1.57 8.02 8.59
CA ILE A 7 1.11 6.95 7.70
C ILE A 7 2.30 6.31 6.98
N PHE A 8 3.25 7.11 6.49
CA PHE A 8 4.44 6.58 5.83
C PHE A 8 5.34 5.79 6.79
N ASP A 9 5.55 6.31 8.00
CA ASP A 9 6.31 5.60 9.04
C ASP A 9 5.63 4.28 9.42
N TYR A 10 4.29 4.27 9.51
CA TYR A 10 3.55 3.05 9.81
C TYR A 10 3.60 2.03 8.66
N ILE A 11 3.51 2.47 7.40
CA ILE A 11 3.70 1.58 6.24
C ILE A 11 5.12 0.98 6.25
N GLU A 12 6.13 1.79 6.55
CA GLU A 12 7.52 1.32 6.64
C GLU A 12 7.72 0.32 7.78
N TYR A 13 7.09 0.57 8.93
CA TYR A 13 7.05 -0.37 10.04
C TYR A 13 6.42 -1.71 9.65
N LEU A 14 5.26 -1.69 8.99
CA LEU A 14 4.58 -2.91 8.53
C LEU A 14 5.37 -3.65 7.44
N LEU A 15 6.14 -2.94 6.60
CA LEU A 15 6.99 -3.55 5.58
C LEU A 15 8.34 -4.06 6.10
N ARG A 16 8.66 -3.82 7.38
CA ARG A 16 9.87 -4.35 8.01
C ARG A 16 9.84 -5.87 8.09
N ASP A 17 8.68 -6.44 8.40
CA ASP A 17 8.44 -7.89 8.37
C ASP A 17 7.55 -8.27 7.18
N LYS A 18 8.19 -8.70 6.10
CA LYS A 18 7.53 -9.08 4.84
C LYS A 18 6.93 -10.49 4.86
N THR A 19 7.03 -11.19 5.99
CA THR A 19 6.54 -12.55 6.19
C THR A 19 5.38 -12.61 7.19
N ASP A 20 5.20 -11.55 7.97
CA ASP A 20 4.08 -11.41 8.90
C ASP A 20 2.76 -11.11 8.15
N GLU A 21 1.86 -12.09 8.14
CA GLU A 21 0.57 -11.97 7.47
C GLU A 21 -0.39 -10.99 8.15
N GLU A 22 -0.31 -10.81 9.47
CA GLU A 22 -1.18 -9.89 10.22
C GLU A 22 -0.82 -8.43 9.90
N ASN A 23 0.48 -8.15 9.80
CA ASN A 23 0.99 -6.84 9.39
C ASN A 23 0.61 -6.53 7.94
N LEU A 24 0.74 -7.50 7.03
CA LEU A 24 0.36 -7.34 5.63
C LEU A 24 -1.14 -7.15 5.46
N GLU A 25 -1.97 -7.86 6.23
CA GLU A 25 -3.41 -7.65 6.25
C GLU A 25 -3.77 -6.25 6.74
N SER A 26 -3.22 -5.81 7.86
CA SER A 26 -3.46 -4.48 8.43
C SER A 26 -3.05 -3.38 7.45
N LEU A 27 -1.91 -3.55 6.77
CA LEU A 27 -1.46 -2.65 5.71
C LEU A 27 -2.47 -2.58 4.56
N CYS A 28 -2.95 -3.73 4.08
CA CYS A 28 -3.91 -3.78 2.99
C CYS A 28 -5.25 -3.12 3.37
N GLN A 29 -5.74 -3.34 4.59
CA GLN A 29 -6.96 -2.70 5.09
C GLN A 29 -6.80 -1.17 5.21
N LEU A 30 -5.65 -0.71 5.71
CA LEU A 30 -5.34 0.73 5.77
C LEU A 30 -5.33 1.35 4.37
N LEU A 31 -4.60 0.74 3.43
CA LEU A 31 -4.51 1.23 2.05
C LEU A 31 -5.87 1.20 1.33
N ARG A 32 -6.77 0.27 1.65
CA ARG A 32 -8.15 0.31 1.12
C ARG A 32 -8.92 1.54 1.60
N SER A 33 -8.86 1.83 2.89
CA SER A 33 -9.67 2.90 3.49
C SER A 33 -9.12 4.29 3.16
N ILE A 34 -7.81 4.49 3.30
CA ILE A 34 -7.18 5.83 3.16
C ILE A 34 -6.26 5.96 1.95
N GLY A 35 -6.07 4.90 1.15
CA GLY A 35 -5.14 4.92 0.01
C GLY A 35 -5.48 5.98 -1.04
N LYS A 36 -6.76 6.23 -1.31
CA LYS A 36 -7.22 7.30 -2.22
C LYS A 36 -6.83 8.68 -1.70
N GLU A 37 -7.03 8.90 -0.40
CA GLU A 37 -6.72 10.18 0.23
C GLU A 37 -5.20 10.41 0.29
N ILE A 38 -4.43 9.35 0.55
CA ILE A 38 -2.96 9.39 0.49
C ILE A 38 -2.50 9.71 -0.94
N ASP A 39 -3.01 9.03 -1.97
CA ASP A 39 -2.60 9.25 -3.37
C ASP A 39 -2.94 10.68 -3.83
N ALA A 40 -4.11 11.21 -3.46
CA ALA A 40 -4.48 12.61 -3.72
C ALA A 40 -3.58 13.62 -2.99
N ARG A 41 -3.31 13.41 -1.70
CA ARG A 41 -2.44 14.28 -0.90
C ARG A 41 -0.97 14.21 -1.33
N THR A 42 -0.53 13.07 -1.86
CA THR A 42 0.86 12.86 -2.29
C THR A 42 1.10 13.22 -3.74
N SER A 43 0.05 13.35 -4.56
CA SER A 43 0.14 13.85 -5.93
C SER A 43 0.75 15.26 -6.03
N GLN A 44 0.61 16.08 -4.98
CA GLN A 44 1.20 17.42 -4.92
C GLN A 44 2.72 17.40 -4.64
N SER A 45 3.31 16.25 -4.29
CA SER A 45 4.72 16.11 -3.92
C SER A 45 5.39 14.94 -4.68
N PRO A 46 6.28 15.21 -5.65
CA PRO A 46 6.90 14.17 -6.48
C PRO A 46 7.66 13.11 -5.67
N THR A 47 8.32 13.52 -4.60
CA THR A 47 9.09 12.63 -3.70
C THR A 47 8.20 11.67 -2.94
N LYS A 48 7.08 12.14 -2.40
CA LYS A 48 6.12 11.29 -1.68
C LYS A 48 5.41 10.32 -2.61
N LYS A 49 5.08 10.77 -3.83
CA LYS A 49 4.55 9.90 -4.88
C LYS A 49 5.53 8.77 -5.20
N TYR A 50 6.81 9.08 -5.40
CA TYR A 50 7.84 8.05 -5.65
C TYR A 50 7.96 7.03 -4.50
N ASN A 51 7.95 7.50 -3.25
CA ASN A 51 7.98 6.61 -2.09
C ASN A 51 6.75 5.69 -2.04
N LEU A 52 5.56 6.24 -2.31
CA LEU A 52 4.34 5.45 -2.36
C LEU A 52 4.40 4.37 -3.45
N GLU A 53 4.86 4.72 -4.66
CA GLU A 53 5.11 3.75 -5.74
C GLU A 53 6.07 2.63 -5.31
N LYS A 54 7.12 2.97 -4.55
CA LYS A 54 8.09 1.99 -4.03
C LYS A 54 7.41 0.98 -3.10
N TYR A 55 6.52 1.41 -2.20
CA TYR A 55 5.81 0.49 -1.30
C TYR A 55 4.88 -0.47 -2.06
N TYR A 56 4.16 0.02 -3.07
CA TYR A 56 3.32 -0.84 -3.91
C TYR A 56 4.13 -1.86 -4.70
N ARG A 57 5.32 -1.48 -5.20
CA ARG A 57 6.23 -2.44 -5.85
C ARG A 57 6.74 -3.50 -4.87
N GLU A 58 7.08 -3.10 -3.64
CA GLU A 58 7.47 -4.06 -2.60
C GLU A 58 6.33 -5.05 -2.30
N LEU A 59 5.09 -4.57 -2.19
CA LEU A 59 3.92 -5.41 -2.01
C LEU A 59 3.71 -6.39 -3.18
N ASP A 60 3.88 -5.94 -4.44
CA ASP A 60 3.80 -6.80 -5.62
C ASP A 60 4.87 -7.92 -5.58
N ILE A 61 6.09 -7.59 -5.16
CA ILE A 61 7.17 -8.57 -4.98
C ILE A 61 6.80 -9.58 -3.87
N ILE A 62 6.22 -9.12 -2.77
CA ILE A 62 5.77 -9.99 -1.66
C ILE A 62 4.64 -10.91 -2.15
N ALA A 63 3.67 -10.38 -2.88
CA ALA A 63 2.58 -11.15 -3.46
C ALA A 63 3.06 -12.24 -4.42
N LYS A 64 4.16 -12.01 -5.15
CA LYS A 64 4.77 -13.01 -6.05
C LYS A 64 5.61 -14.06 -5.32
N LYS A 65 5.99 -13.83 -4.06
CA LYS A 65 6.75 -14.79 -3.26
C LYS A 65 5.81 -15.85 -2.66
N GLN A 66 6.26 -17.10 -2.62
CA GLN A 66 5.51 -18.21 -1.99
C GLN A 66 5.59 -18.23 -0.45
N LYS A 67 6.02 -17.13 0.19
CA LYS A 67 6.21 -17.05 1.65
C LYS A 67 4.95 -16.66 2.43
N ILE A 68 3.90 -16.24 1.74
CA ILE A 68 2.64 -15.78 2.35
C ILE A 68 1.46 -16.60 1.80
N SER A 69 0.38 -16.67 2.55
CA SER A 69 -0.84 -17.40 2.18
C SER A 69 -1.51 -16.81 0.94
N ALA A 70 -2.32 -17.64 0.26
CA ALA A 70 -3.11 -17.19 -0.88
C ALA A 70 -4.02 -16.01 -0.53
N ARG A 71 -4.57 -15.99 0.69
CA ARG A 71 -5.43 -14.93 1.20
C ARG A 71 -4.72 -13.58 1.16
N ILE A 72 -3.52 -13.48 1.73
CA ILE A 72 -2.75 -12.23 1.74
C ILE A 72 -2.34 -11.82 0.32
N ARG A 73 -1.96 -12.78 -0.54
CA ARG A 73 -1.67 -12.48 -1.96
C ARG A 73 -2.87 -11.84 -2.65
N PHE A 74 -4.06 -12.40 -2.47
CA PHE A 74 -5.30 -11.84 -3.02
C PHE A 74 -5.59 -10.45 -2.46
N MET A 75 -5.43 -10.25 -1.15
CA MET A 75 -5.61 -8.93 -0.53
C MET A 75 -4.67 -7.89 -1.14
N ILE A 76 -3.38 -8.21 -1.30
CA ILE A 76 -2.40 -7.30 -1.91
C ILE A 76 -2.77 -6.97 -3.35
N GLN A 77 -3.12 -7.99 -4.15
CA GLN A 77 -3.54 -7.80 -5.55
C GLN A 77 -4.77 -6.88 -5.63
N GLU A 78 -5.77 -7.07 -4.77
CA GLU A 78 -6.95 -6.20 -4.75
C GLU A 78 -6.60 -4.75 -4.41
N VAL A 79 -5.66 -4.50 -3.48
CA VAL A 79 -5.21 -3.13 -3.18
C VAL A 79 -4.51 -2.50 -4.38
N ILE A 80 -3.65 -3.25 -5.08
CA ILE A 80 -2.95 -2.77 -6.28
C ILE A 80 -3.96 -2.43 -7.38
N GLU A 81 -4.96 -3.28 -7.58
CA GLU A 81 -6.04 -3.07 -8.55
C GLU A 81 -6.90 -1.86 -8.18
N LEU A 82 -7.33 -1.75 -6.91
CA LEU A 82 -8.08 -0.61 -6.39
C LEU A 82 -7.33 0.71 -6.62
N ARG A 83 -6.00 0.72 -6.48
CA ARG A 83 -5.17 1.89 -6.77
C ARG A 83 -5.21 2.26 -8.25
N GLN A 84 -5.09 1.28 -9.16
CA GLN A 84 -5.19 1.54 -10.59
C GLN A 84 -6.56 2.13 -10.94
N VAL A 85 -7.64 1.50 -10.47
CA VAL A 85 -9.02 1.98 -10.68
C VAL A 85 -9.23 3.39 -10.13
N SER A 86 -8.69 3.69 -8.94
CA SER A 86 -8.79 5.02 -8.33
C SER A 86 -8.10 6.11 -9.16
N ARG A 87 -7.05 5.77 -9.91
CA ARG A 87 -6.39 6.73 -10.81
C ARG A 87 -7.18 6.96 -12.09
N ILE A 88 -7.95 5.97 -12.55
CA ILE A 88 -8.81 6.09 -13.74
C ILE A 88 -10.02 6.98 -13.44
N MET A 89 -10.59 6.94 -12.22
CA MET A 89 -11.75 7.75 -11.82
C MET A 89 -11.47 9.25 -11.61
N ASN A 90 -10.22 9.69 -11.61
CA ASN A 90 -9.85 11.11 -11.45
C ASN A 90 -9.47 11.80 -12.77
N THR A 91 -9.82 11.21 -13.92
CA THR A 91 -9.65 11.80 -15.26
C THR A 91 -11.02 12.07 -15.87
#